data_AF-A0A1M3NNE2-F1
#
_entry.id   AF-A0A1M3NNE2-F1
#
_cell.length_a   1.000
_cell.length_b   1.000
_cell.length_c   1.000
_cell.angle_alpha   90.00
_cell.angle_beta   90.00
_cell.angle_gamma   90.00
#
_symmetry.space_group_name_H-M   'P 1'
#
loop_
_entity.id
_entity.type
_entity.pdbx_description
1 polymer ?
#
loop_
_entity_poly.entity_id
_entity_poly.type
_entity_poly.pdbx_seq_one_letter_code
_entity_poly.pdbx_strand_id
1 'polypeptide(L)'
;MSAGAGGLWASYGWTGALALVWLVLLAGTVAFLGYRLVQSRRRDAEGKAAAESARAVQMLERSSQRMPLLEFVKRAGRSGWDVSGRSIEIMDLLQGLRKACAAGMVRTWGRPISPNPELMRTELHRPIPDNHWRSFEFDVDTIVGRADNFETKSCNLRQSDRHNGGYIDIYVDQQAALDWLDAGATEFRRGART
;
A
#
# COMPACT_ATOMS: atom_id res chain seq x y z
N MET A 1 9.22 62.09 72.02
CA MET A 1 8.39 61.02 71.42
C MET A 1 8.63 61.05 69.92
N SER A 2 9.53 60.19 69.42
CA SER A 2 9.96 60.16 68.02
C SER A 2 9.18 59.12 67.22
N ALA A 3 8.42 59.55 66.23
CA ALA A 3 7.82 58.65 65.24
C ALA A 3 8.89 58.21 64.23
N GLY A 4 9.22 56.91 64.24
CA GLY A 4 10.12 56.30 63.27
C GLY A 4 9.36 56.00 61.97
N ALA A 5 9.59 56.81 60.94
CA ALA A 5 9.20 56.53 59.57
C ALA A 5 10.21 55.56 58.95
N GLY A 6 9.86 54.27 58.88
CA GLY A 6 10.72 53.26 58.26
C GLY A 6 9.95 51.98 57.99
N GLY A 7 9.33 51.85 56.82
CA GLY A 7 8.63 50.61 56.48
C GLY A 7 7.87 50.55 55.15
N LEU A 8 7.96 51.55 54.27
CA LEU A 8 7.18 51.58 53.03
C LEU A 8 7.97 51.22 51.76
N TRP A 9 9.28 50.95 51.86
CA TRP A 9 10.14 50.66 50.69
C TRP A 9 10.51 49.17 50.52
N ALA A 10 10.17 48.29 51.47
CA ALA A 10 10.53 46.87 51.42
C ALA A 10 9.50 45.96 50.70
N SER A 11 8.29 46.46 50.43
CA SER A 11 7.19 45.66 49.84
C SER A 11 7.14 45.69 48.29
N TYR A 12 7.91 46.56 47.64
CA TYR A 12 7.88 46.71 46.17
C TYR A 12 8.89 45.82 45.41
N GLY A 13 9.90 45.26 46.07
CA GLY A 13 10.91 44.42 45.41
C GLY A 13 10.39 43.02 45.03
N TRP A 14 9.60 42.41 45.89
CA TRP A 14 9.07 41.05 45.69
C TRP A 14 7.93 40.99 44.68
N THR A 15 7.08 42.01 44.64
CA THR A 15 5.97 42.11 43.69
C THR A 15 6.48 42.32 42.25
N GLY A 16 7.54 43.10 42.07
CA GLY A 16 8.20 43.26 40.77
C GLY A 16 8.88 41.99 40.26
N ALA A 17 9.57 41.25 41.14
CA ALA A 17 10.20 39.98 40.78
C ALA A 17 9.17 38.91 40.39
N LEU A 18 8.06 38.81 41.13
CA LEU A 18 6.95 37.91 40.79
C LEU A 18 6.29 38.29 39.46
N ALA A 19 6.09 39.58 39.19
CA ALA A 19 5.54 40.05 37.91
C ALA A 19 6.43 39.66 36.72
N LEU A 20 7.75 39.75 36.86
CA LEU A 20 8.72 39.31 35.85
C LEU A 20 8.66 37.80 35.60
N VAL A 21 8.59 36.98 36.66
CA VAL A 21 8.43 35.52 36.55
C VAL A 21 7.12 35.17 35.82
N TRP A 22 6.02 35.83 36.18
CA TRP A 22 4.75 35.65 35.50
C TRP A 22 4.81 36.01 34.01
N LEU A 23 5.47 37.12 33.66
CA LEU A 23 5.67 37.52 32.26
C LEU A 23 6.48 36.49 31.46
N VAL A 24 7.55 35.94 32.04
CA VAL A 24 8.36 34.90 31.37
C VAL A 24 7.56 33.61 31.15
N LEU A 25 6.78 33.19 32.16
CA LEU A 25 5.92 32.01 32.05
C LEU A 25 4.81 32.22 30.99
N LEU A 26 4.23 33.42 30.93
CA LEU A 26 3.23 33.77 29.91
C LEU A 26 3.84 33.77 28.51
N ALA A 27 5.01 34.36 28.33
CA ALA A 27 5.72 34.35 27.06
C ALA A 27 6.07 32.92 26.60
N GLY A 28 6.56 32.08 27.53
CA GLY A 28 6.89 30.68 27.25
C GLY A 28 5.67 29.83 26.88
N THR A 29 4.54 30.01 27.55
CA THR A 29 3.29 29.29 27.24
C THR A 29 2.71 29.72 25.89
N VAL A 30 2.72 31.02 25.57
CA VAL A 30 2.29 31.52 24.26
C VAL A 30 3.17 30.95 23.15
N ALA A 31 4.50 30.95 23.33
CA ALA A 31 5.43 30.36 22.36
C ALA A 31 5.21 28.84 22.18
N PHE A 32 5.01 28.10 23.28
CA PHE A 32 4.75 26.67 23.25
C PHE A 32 3.42 26.33 22.54
N LEU A 33 2.35 27.06 22.84
CA LEU A 33 1.05 26.89 22.19
C LEU A 33 1.14 27.24 20.69
N GLY A 34 1.83 28.32 20.34
CA GLY A 34 2.12 28.68 18.95
C GLY A 34 2.85 27.57 18.21
N TYR A 35 3.92 27.02 18.81
CA TYR A 35 4.65 25.89 18.25
C TYR A 35 3.78 24.64 18.06
N ARG A 36 2.96 24.29 19.07
CA ARG A 36 2.02 23.15 19.02
C ARG A 36 0.97 23.32 17.92
N LEU A 37 0.41 24.51 17.75
CA LEU A 37 -0.56 24.80 16.69
C LEU A 37 0.06 24.69 15.29
N VAL A 38 1.30 25.19 15.12
CA VAL A 38 2.03 25.05 13.84
C VAL A 38 2.34 23.58 13.54
N GLN A 39 2.78 22.81 14.54
CA GLN A 39 3.02 21.37 14.42
C GLN A 39 1.75 20.60 14.03
N SER A 40 0.60 20.90 14.66
CA SER A 40 -0.68 20.28 14.31
C SER A 40 -1.08 20.58 12.87
N ARG A 41 -0.99 21.85 12.45
CA ARG A 41 -1.34 22.25 11.08
C ARG A 41 -0.45 21.59 10.03
N ARG A 42 0.84 21.41 10.33
CA ARG A 42 1.76 20.68 9.43
C ARG A 42 1.34 19.22 9.27
N ARG A 43 1.04 18.52 10.37
CA ARG A 43 0.55 17.13 10.32
C ARG A 43 -0.76 17.01 9.55
N ASP A 44 -1.69 17.93 9.76
CA ASP A 44 -2.97 17.94 9.03
C ASP A 44 -2.77 18.21 7.53
N ALA A 45 -1.84 19.11 7.18
CA ALA A 45 -1.49 19.40 5.78
C ALA A 45 -0.80 18.21 5.11
N GLU A 46 0.15 17.56 5.79
CA GLU A 46 0.81 16.33 5.32
C GLU A 46 -0.19 15.19 5.14
N GLY A 47 -1.10 15.00 6.09
CA GLY A 47 -2.16 13.99 5.99
C GLY A 47 -3.12 14.24 4.83
N LYS A 48 -3.52 15.50 4.59
CA LYS A 48 -4.35 15.87 3.44
C LYS A 48 -3.61 15.66 2.13
N ALA A 49 -2.34 16.06 2.04
CA ALA A 49 -1.52 15.88 0.85
C ALA A 49 -1.30 14.39 0.52
N ALA A 50 -1.08 13.55 1.53
CA ALA A 50 -0.96 12.10 1.36
C ALA A 50 -2.30 11.46 0.91
N ALA A 51 -3.43 11.92 1.43
CA ALA A 51 -4.75 11.44 1.00
C ALA A 51 -5.08 11.87 -0.43
N GLU A 52 -4.71 13.10 -0.81
CA GLU A 52 -4.93 13.64 -2.15
C GLU A 52 -4.03 12.94 -3.19
N SER A 53 -2.75 12.71 -2.86
CA SER A 53 -1.86 11.94 -3.72
C SER A 53 -2.34 10.50 -3.88
N ALA A 54 -2.77 9.83 -2.81
CA ALA A 54 -3.35 8.49 -2.87
C ALA A 54 -4.61 8.45 -3.77
N ARG A 55 -5.47 9.47 -3.72
CA ARG A 55 -6.64 9.58 -4.61
C ARG A 55 -6.25 9.80 -6.07
N ALA A 56 -5.29 10.67 -6.34
CA ALA A 56 -4.79 10.91 -7.70
C ALA A 56 -4.18 9.64 -8.30
N VAL A 57 -3.42 8.89 -7.50
CA VAL A 57 -2.86 7.59 -7.86
C VAL A 57 -3.98 6.59 -8.17
N GLN A 58 -4.99 6.47 -7.32
CA GLN A 58 -6.13 5.60 -7.56
C GLN A 58 -6.91 5.99 -8.82
N MET A 59 -7.05 7.28 -9.12
CA MET A 59 -7.67 7.72 -10.38
C MET A 59 -6.84 7.31 -11.59
N LEU A 60 -5.52 7.47 -11.52
CA LEU A 60 -4.60 7.06 -12.58
C LEU A 60 -4.66 5.54 -12.81
N GLU A 61 -4.71 4.77 -11.72
CA GLU A 61 -4.87 3.32 -11.76
C GLU A 61 -6.24 2.89 -12.32
N ARG A 62 -7.33 3.57 -11.95
CA ARG A 62 -8.66 3.30 -12.54
C ARG A 62 -8.73 3.65 -14.03
N SER A 63 -7.97 4.64 -14.48
CA SER A 63 -7.88 4.97 -15.91
C SER A 63 -7.06 3.96 -16.71
N SER A 64 -6.19 3.20 -16.04
CA SER A 64 -5.45 2.13 -16.67
C SER A 64 -6.36 0.91 -16.82
N GLN A 65 -6.33 0.27 -17.99
CA GLN A 65 -7.10 -0.95 -18.31
C GLN A 65 -6.54 -2.17 -17.53
N ARG A 66 -6.50 -2.07 -16.20
CA ARG A 66 -5.93 -3.07 -15.29
C ARG A 66 -7.05 -3.73 -14.51
N MET A 67 -6.99 -5.05 -14.43
CA MET A 67 -7.91 -5.86 -13.62
C MET A 67 -7.14 -6.43 -12.42
N PRO A 68 -7.70 -6.37 -11.20
CA PRO A 68 -7.14 -7.09 -10.06
C PRO A 68 -7.05 -8.59 -10.37
N LEU A 69 -5.96 -9.26 -9.99
CA LEU A 69 -5.80 -10.69 -10.24
C LEU A 69 -6.94 -11.52 -9.62
N LEU A 70 -7.44 -11.14 -8.44
CA LEU A 70 -8.60 -11.80 -7.84
C LEU A 70 -9.87 -11.65 -8.68
N GLU A 71 -10.07 -10.52 -9.35
CA GLU A 71 -11.22 -10.32 -10.25
C GLU A 71 -11.08 -11.18 -11.52
N PHE A 72 -9.86 -11.31 -12.04
CA PHE A 72 -9.58 -12.24 -13.14
C PHE A 72 -9.92 -13.69 -12.76
N VAL A 73 -9.52 -14.15 -11.58
CA VAL A 73 -9.85 -15.50 -11.08
C VAL A 73 -11.36 -15.67 -10.91
N LYS A 74 -12.07 -14.65 -10.38
CA LYS A 74 -13.54 -14.67 -10.29
C LYS A 74 -14.20 -14.78 -11.66
N ARG A 75 -13.69 -14.06 -12.66
CA ARG A 75 -14.18 -14.14 -14.05
C ARG A 75 -13.96 -15.53 -14.63
N ALA A 76 -12.78 -16.12 -14.45
CA ALA A 76 -12.51 -17.50 -14.85
C ALA A 76 -13.49 -18.49 -14.20
N GLY A 77 -13.78 -18.32 -12.91
CA GLY A 77 -14.81 -19.10 -12.22
C GLY A 77 -16.19 -19.02 -12.88
N ARG A 78 -16.62 -17.81 -13.30
CA ARG A 78 -17.87 -17.62 -14.04
C ARG A 78 -17.84 -18.24 -15.44
N SER A 79 -16.66 -18.37 -16.05
CA SER A 79 -16.45 -19.06 -17.33
C SER A 79 -16.29 -20.58 -17.20
N GLY A 80 -16.56 -21.16 -16.02
CA GLY A 80 -16.55 -22.61 -15.80
C GLY A 80 -15.19 -23.19 -15.43
N TRP A 81 -14.28 -22.39 -14.89
CA TRP A 81 -13.11 -22.90 -14.19
C TRP A 81 -13.44 -23.25 -12.75
N ASP A 82 -13.03 -24.41 -12.27
CA ASP A 82 -13.07 -24.69 -10.84
C ASP A 82 -11.98 -23.88 -10.13
N VAL A 83 -12.36 -22.77 -9.52
CA VAL A 83 -11.47 -21.88 -8.75
C VAL A 83 -11.65 -22.05 -7.24
N SER A 84 -12.30 -23.14 -6.82
CA SER A 84 -12.53 -23.43 -5.40
C SER A 84 -11.31 -24.11 -4.77
N GLY A 85 -10.94 -23.64 -3.58
CA GLY A 85 -9.81 -24.22 -2.83
C GLY A 85 -8.52 -24.31 -3.66
N ARG A 86 -7.75 -25.39 -3.44
CA ARG A 86 -6.57 -25.73 -4.25
C ARG A 86 -6.92 -26.75 -5.33
N SER A 87 -7.94 -26.46 -6.15
CA SER A 87 -8.26 -27.30 -7.30
C SER A 87 -7.07 -27.39 -8.25
N ILE A 88 -6.97 -28.48 -9.02
CA ILE A 88 -5.96 -28.58 -10.08
C ILE A 88 -6.22 -27.52 -11.16
N GLU A 89 -7.49 -27.21 -11.43
CA GLU A 89 -7.87 -26.24 -12.46
C GLU A 89 -7.39 -24.81 -12.15
N ILE A 90 -7.39 -24.35 -10.90
CA ILE A 90 -6.84 -23.02 -10.59
C ILE A 90 -5.31 -22.99 -10.74
N MET A 91 -4.63 -24.10 -10.41
CA MET A 91 -3.19 -24.21 -10.62
C MET A 91 -2.85 -24.17 -12.11
N ASP A 92 -3.60 -24.90 -12.94
CA ASP A 92 -3.46 -24.89 -14.39
C ASP A 92 -3.76 -23.51 -14.99
N LEU A 93 -4.83 -22.86 -14.52
CA LEU A 93 -5.20 -21.51 -14.94
C LEU A 93 -4.08 -20.51 -14.67
N LEU A 94 -3.56 -20.49 -13.45
CA LEU A 94 -2.49 -19.57 -13.04
C LEU A 94 -1.17 -19.92 -13.73
N GLN A 95 -0.89 -21.21 -13.99
CA GLN A 95 0.28 -21.62 -14.74
C GLN A 95 0.18 -21.20 -16.22
N GLY A 96 -0.99 -21.33 -16.83
CA GLY A 96 -1.27 -20.85 -18.17
C GLY A 96 -1.10 -19.32 -18.26
N LEU A 97 -1.67 -18.59 -17.32
CA LEU A 97 -1.53 -17.14 -17.24
C LEU A 97 -0.05 -16.74 -17.09
N ARG A 98 0.71 -17.44 -16.23
CA ARG A 98 2.15 -17.22 -16.06
C ARG A 98 2.91 -17.39 -17.38
N LYS A 99 2.58 -18.43 -18.16
CA LYS A 99 3.20 -18.66 -19.48
C LYS A 99 2.85 -17.52 -20.45
N ALA A 100 1.60 -17.03 -20.44
CA ALA A 100 1.19 -15.90 -21.26
C ALA A 100 1.93 -14.61 -20.87
N CYS A 101 2.13 -14.35 -19.58
CA CYS A 101 2.92 -13.22 -19.09
C CYS A 101 4.40 -13.35 -19.47
N ALA A 102 4.99 -14.54 -19.32
CA ALA A 102 6.38 -14.80 -19.72
C ALA A 102 6.63 -14.63 -21.23
N ALA A 103 5.58 -14.79 -22.04
CA ALA A 103 5.59 -14.57 -23.48
C ALA A 103 5.24 -13.12 -23.88
N GLY A 104 4.94 -12.23 -22.92
CA GLY A 104 4.56 -10.84 -23.18
C GLY A 104 3.15 -10.66 -23.75
N MET A 105 2.32 -11.71 -23.75
CA MET A 105 0.94 -11.66 -24.25
C MET A 105 0.01 -10.93 -23.27
N VAL A 106 0.20 -11.18 -21.97
CA VAL A 106 -0.54 -10.52 -20.89
C VAL A 106 0.42 -9.73 -20.04
N ARG A 107 0.22 -8.41 -19.97
CA ARG A 107 1.03 -7.54 -19.12
C ARG A 107 0.53 -7.60 -17.68
N THR A 108 1.46 -7.42 -16.76
CA THR A 108 1.18 -7.46 -15.32
C THR A 108 1.79 -6.26 -14.61
N TRP A 109 1.12 -5.83 -13.55
CA TRP A 109 1.60 -4.80 -12.64
C TRP A 109 1.52 -5.30 -11.21
N GLY A 110 2.40 -4.79 -10.36
CA GLY A 110 2.44 -5.14 -8.95
C GLY A 110 3.34 -4.18 -8.20
N ARG A 111 3.44 -4.39 -6.89
CA ARG A 111 4.34 -3.63 -6.02
C ARG A 111 5.49 -4.55 -5.62
N PRO A 112 6.75 -4.13 -5.72
CA PRO A 112 7.86 -4.95 -5.24
C PRO A 112 7.66 -5.31 -3.76
N ILE A 113 7.86 -6.57 -3.41
CA ILE A 113 7.77 -6.99 -2.00
C ILE A 113 8.92 -6.33 -1.23
N SER A 114 8.56 -5.62 -0.17
CA SER A 114 9.47 -4.87 0.68
C SER A 114 9.42 -5.42 2.12
N PRO A 115 10.55 -5.40 2.86
CA PRO A 115 10.55 -5.73 4.29
C PRO A 115 9.72 -4.76 5.14
N ASN A 116 9.30 -3.62 4.59
CA ASN A 116 8.47 -2.62 5.26
C ASN A 116 7.01 -2.69 4.77
N PRO A 117 6.16 -3.56 5.33
CA PRO A 117 4.81 -3.80 4.82
C PRO A 117 3.89 -2.59 4.89
N GLU A 118 4.09 -1.71 5.86
CA GLU A 118 3.31 -0.47 6.02
C GLU A 118 3.47 0.49 4.83
N LEU A 119 4.63 0.46 4.17
CA LEU A 119 4.91 1.31 3.01
C LEU A 119 4.33 0.70 1.72
N MET A 120 4.20 -0.62 1.66
CA MET A 120 3.75 -1.30 0.43
C MET A 120 2.35 -0.88 0.01
N ARG A 121 1.43 -0.53 0.93
CA ARG A 121 0.07 -0.06 0.59
C ARG A 121 0.04 1.35 -0.02
N THR A 122 1.09 2.14 0.13
CA THR A 122 1.18 3.50 -0.45
C THR A 122 2.05 3.57 -1.70
N GLU A 123 2.80 2.51 -2.01
CA GLU A 123 3.63 2.43 -3.22
C GLU A 123 2.82 2.34 -4.52
N LEU A 124 3.38 2.86 -5.62
CA LEU A 124 2.75 2.75 -6.94
C LEU A 124 2.94 1.36 -7.53
N HIS A 125 1.88 0.86 -8.19
CA HIS A 125 2.01 -0.30 -9.06
C HIS A 125 3.01 -0.02 -10.19
N ARG A 126 3.98 -0.92 -10.35
CA ARG A 126 4.97 -0.90 -11.42
C ARG A 126 4.74 -2.07 -12.37
N PRO A 127 5.05 -1.93 -13.67
CA PRO A 127 5.06 -3.07 -14.58
C PRO A 127 5.99 -4.16 -14.04
N ILE A 128 5.48 -5.39 -13.96
CA ILE A 128 6.28 -6.57 -13.63
C ILE A 128 6.97 -7.02 -14.92
N PRO A 129 8.30 -7.10 -14.97
CA PRO A 129 9.01 -7.53 -16.17
C PRO A 129 8.60 -8.93 -16.65
N ASP A 130 8.43 -9.13 -17.96
CA ASP A 130 8.01 -10.42 -18.53
C ASP A 130 8.96 -11.57 -18.15
N ASN A 131 10.26 -11.29 -18.06
CA ASN A 131 11.28 -12.26 -17.66
C ASN A 131 11.15 -12.72 -16.19
N HIS A 132 10.46 -11.97 -15.33
CA HIS A 132 10.14 -12.35 -13.94
C HIS A 132 9.44 -13.70 -13.90
N TRP A 133 8.45 -13.86 -14.77
CA TRP A 133 7.57 -15.03 -14.83
C TRP A 133 8.25 -16.32 -15.31
N ARG A 134 9.53 -16.24 -15.73
CA ARG A 134 10.33 -17.44 -16.04
C ARG A 134 10.77 -18.17 -14.77
N SER A 135 11.00 -17.44 -13.69
CA SER A 135 11.50 -17.97 -12.41
C SER A 135 10.47 -17.86 -11.28
N PHE A 136 9.47 -17.00 -11.44
CA PHE A 136 8.41 -16.80 -10.46
C PHE A 136 7.07 -17.32 -10.96
N GLU A 137 6.22 -17.70 -10.02
CA GLU A 137 4.86 -18.19 -10.21
C GLU A 137 3.88 -17.31 -9.43
N PHE A 138 2.59 -17.40 -9.75
CA PHE A 138 1.55 -16.83 -8.90
C PHE A 138 1.38 -17.69 -7.65
N ASP A 139 1.44 -17.09 -6.47
CA ASP A 139 1.26 -17.83 -5.22
C ASP A 139 -0.21 -18.11 -4.97
N VAL A 140 -0.61 -19.36 -5.27
CA VAL A 140 -1.98 -19.87 -5.11
C VAL A 140 -2.51 -19.65 -3.68
N ASP A 141 -1.66 -19.76 -2.66
CA ASP A 141 -2.06 -19.65 -1.24
C ASP A 141 -2.45 -18.22 -0.85
N THR A 142 -1.99 -17.26 -1.66
CA THR A 142 -2.30 -15.84 -1.51
C THR A 142 -3.42 -15.37 -2.43
N ILE A 143 -3.98 -16.27 -3.24
CA ILE A 143 -5.05 -15.98 -4.20
C ILE A 143 -6.35 -16.65 -3.75
N VAL A 144 -6.28 -17.95 -3.43
CA VAL A 144 -7.44 -18.75 -3.08
C VAL A 144 -8.08 -18.25 -1.79
N GLY A 145 -9.38 -17.98 -1.83
CA GLY A 145 -10.17 -17.59 -0.66
C GLY A 145 -9.85 -16.21 -0.10
N ARG A 146 -9.05 -15.40 -0.79
CA ARG A 146 -8.71 -14.05 -0.33
C ARG A 146 -9.76 -13.04 -0.74
N ALA A 147 -10.01 -12.08 0.16
CA ALA A 147 -10.96 -11.00 -0.06
C ALA A 147 -10.29 -9.75 -0.65
N ASP A 148 -9.02 -9.50 -0.29
CA ASP A 148 -8.25 -8.33 -0.68
C ASP A 148 -7.19 -8.70 -1.73
N ASN A 149 -7.16 -7.98 -2.85
CA ASN A 149 -6.16 -8.21 -3.91
C ASN A 149 -4.74 -7.91 -3.43
N PHE A 150 -4.61 -7.05 -2.41
CA PHE A 150 -3.33 -6.76 -1.79
C PHE A 150 -2.65 -8.00 -1.21
N GLU A 151 -3.38 -9.09 -0.97
CA GLU A 151 -2.76 -10.33 -0.50
C GLU A 151 -2.04 -11.09 -1.62
N THR A 152 -2.42 -10.90 -2.88
CA THR A 152 -1.88 -11.67 -4.02
C THR A 152 -0.39 -11.43 -4.20
N LYS A 153 0.39 -12.51 -4.36
CA LYS A 153 1.85 -12.44 -4.49
C LYS A 153 2.37 -13.29 -5.64
N SER A 154 3.55 -12.94 -6.13
CA SER A 154 4.40 -13.86 -6.89
C SER A 154 5.38 -14.55 -5.96
N CYS A 155 5.71 -15.81 -6.23
CA CYS A 155 6.70 -16.56 -5.46
C CYS A 155 7.67 -17.33 -6.36
N ASN A 156 8.88 -17.58 -5.88
CA ASN A 156 9.86 -18.46 -6.50
C ASN A 156 10.02 -19.70 -5.62
N LEU A 157 9.43 -20.81 -6.06
CA LEU A 157 9.43 -22.07 -5.32
C LEU A 157 10.83 -22.70 -5.17
N ARG A 158 11.82 -22.22 -5.94
CA ARG A 158 13.22 -22.71 -5.89
C ARG A 158 14.06 -21.99 -4.82
N GLN A 159 13.54 -20.93 -4.21
CA GLN A 159 14.23 -20.15 -3.19
C GLN A 159 13.72 -20.52 -1.79
N SER A 160 14.60 -20.39 -0.78
CA SER A 160 14.24 -20.59 0.63
C SER A 160 13.27 -19.51 1.11
N ASP A 161 13.60 -18.24 0.85
CA ASP A 161 12.66 -17.13 0.90
C ASP A 161 11.94 -17.03 -0.44
N ARG A 162 10.76 -17.65 -0.51
CA ARG A 162 9.97 -17.76 -1.73
C ARG A 162 9.48 -16.43 -2.27
N HIS A 163 9.45 -15.37 -1.47
CA HIS A 163 8.91 -14.07 -1.88
C HIS A 163 9.98 -13.02 -2.15
N ASN A 164 11.26 -13.34 -1.88
CA ASN A 164 12.35 -12.42 -2.15
C ASN A 164 12.41 -12.06 -3.64
N GLY A 165 12.42 -10.76 -3.95
CA GLY A 165 12.36 -10.25 -5.33
C GLY A 165 11.00 -10.45 -6.02
N GLY A 166 9.97 -10.87 -5.29
CA GLY A 166 8.60 -10.99 -5.79
C GLY A 166 7.82 -9.68 -5.81
N TYR A 167 6.58 -9.76 -6.29
CA TYR A 167 5.61 -8.67 -6.30
C TYR A 167 4.36 -9.04 -5.50
N ILE A 168 3.68 -8.03 -4.98
CA ILE A 168 2.41 -8.09 -4.25
C ILE A 168 1.37 -7.20 -4.93
N ASP A 169 0.09 -7.41 -4.63
CA ASP A 169 -1.05 -6.65 -5.17
C ASP A 169 -1.04 -6.67 -6.70
N ILE A 170 -1.17 -7.86 -7.27
CA ILE A 170 -0.94 -8.09 -8.69
C ILE A 170 -2.19 -7.73 -9.49
N TYR A 171 -1.98 -7.01 -10.58
CA TYR A 171 -2.96 -6.66 -11.59
C TYR A 171 -2.53 -7.22 -12.94
N VAL A 172 -3.50 -7.57 -13.77
CA VAL A 172 -3.32 -8.03 -15.15
C VAL A 172 -3.92 -7.03 -16.12
N ASP A 173 -3.45 -7.04 -17.36
CA ASP A 173 -4.06 -6.26 -18.44
C ASP A 173 -5.46 -6.81 -18.70
N GLN A 174 -6.47 -5.97 -18.52
CA GLN A 174 -7.85 -6.42 -18.52
C GLN A 174 -8.23 -7.05 -19.86
N GLN A 175 -7.93 -6.37 -20.97
CA GLN A 175 -8.37 -6.85 -22.28
C GLN A 175 -7.59 -8.09 -22.68
N ALA A 176 -6.26 -8.02 -22.59
CA ALA A 176 -5.41 -9.15 -22.99
C ALA A 176 -5.63 -10.39 -22.10
N ALA A 177 -5.89 -10.22 -20.80
CA ALA A 177 -6.16 -11.35 -19.92
C ALA A 177 -7.52 -12.00 -20.21
N LEU A 178 -8.55 -11.22 -20.56
CA LEU A 178 -9.85 -11.76 -20.95
C LEU A 178 -9.79 -12.45 -22.31
N ASP A 179 -9.13 -11.85 -23.29
CA ASP A 179 -8.92 -12.46 -24.61
C ASP A 179 -8.16 -13.79 -24.47
N TRP A 180 -7.14 -13.82 -23.60
CA TRP A 180 -6.41 -15.05 -23.28
C TRP A 180 -7.28 -16.08 -22.56
N LEU A 181 -8.14 -15.66 -21.61
CA LEU A 181 -9.02 -16.56 -20.88
C LEU A 181 -10.04 -17.25 -21.82
N ASP A 182 -10.59 -16.52 -22.77
CA ASP A 182 -11.60 -17.03 -23.69
C ASP A 182 -10.99 -18.00 -24.72
N ALA A 183 -9.85 -17.64 -25.30
CA ALA A 183 -9.20 -18.44 -26.35
C ALA A 183 -8.07 -19.33 -25.84
N GLY A 184 -7.02 -18.73 -25.28
CA GLY A 184 -5.77 -19.40 -24.91
C GLY A 184 -5.90 -20.37 -23.74
N ALA A 185 -6.71 -20.04 -22.73
CA ALA A 185 -6.88 -20.92 -21.57
C ALA A 185 -7.66 -22.20 -21.94
N THR A 186 -8.61 -22.11 -22.87
CA THR A 186 -9.35 -23.27 -23.40
C THR A 186 -8.41 -24.23 -24.14
N GLU A 187 -7.50 -23.70 -24.95
CA GLU A 187 -6.50 -24.49 -25.67
C GLU A 187 -5.51 -25.17 -24.70
N PHE A 188 -5.04 -24.41 -23.71
CA PHE A 188 -4.16 -24.95 -22.65
C PHE A 188 -4.82 -26.11 -21.89
N ARG A 189 -6.10 -25.95 -21.51
CA ARG A 189 -6.88 -26.97 -20.83
C ARG A 189 -7.03 -28.25 -21.66
N ARG A 190 -7.13 -28.15 -22.99
CA ARG A 190 -7.17 -29.32 -23.89
C ARG A 190 -5.83 -30.03 -23.94
N GLY A 191 -4.73 -29.29 -24.09
CA GLY A 191 -3.38 -29.86 -24.15
C GLY A 191 -2.88 -30.45 -22.83
N ALA A 192 -3.40 -29.99 -21.69
CA ALA A 192 -3.06 -30.55 -20.37
C ALA A 192 -3.76 -31.90 -20.08
N ARG A 193 -4.82 -32.24 -20.83
CA ARG A 193 -5.61 -33.47 -20.63
C ARG A 193 -5.25 -34.60 -21.59
N THR A 194 -4.38 -34.34 -22.57
CA THR A 194 -3.82 -35.33 -23.51
C THR A 194 -2.46 -35.81 -23.05
#